data_AF-A0A7S3BYH8-F1
#
_entry.id   AF-A0A7S3BYH8-F1
#
_cell.length_a   1.000
_cell.length_b   1.000
_cell.length_c   1.000
_cell.angle_alpha   90.00
_cell.angle_beta   90.00
_cell.angle_gamma   90.00
#
_symmetry.space_group_name_H-M   'P 1'
#
loop_
_entity.id
_entity.type
_entity.pdbx_description
1 polymer ?
#
loop_
_entity_poly.entity_id
_entity_poly.type
_entity_poly.pdbx_seq_one_letter_code
_entity_poly.pdbx_strand_id
1 'polypeptide(L)'
;DYMVPKVQSTAAGIHCPDCDANGTLIYDHCKNHPSWVDLDVLAKYAEAAADVDDPRIHLARARVFSFGPTHDRCYVPPAMENVANFYLRYATNKSQIKLVENQPFPHTLPTNSTPYFNNVSNFTGAGYDGPGECLKHVLGKGKRLWASQLPDPLLWYRVDVSEFVKDLGVGMRPSAWLFIPPSCEEGGKVACKLLILPCSCDAELDVAPPVVGSDGAFAQYGAVN
;
A
#
# COMPACT_ATOMS: atom_id res chain seq x y z
N ASP A 1 26.66 7.34 -3.18
CA ASP A 1 25.34 7.96 -3.43
C ASP A 1 25.49 9.45 -3.66
N TYR A 2 24.57 10.08 -4.41
CA TYR A 2 24.56 11.53 -4.58
C TYR A 2 23.53 12.15 -3.63
N MET A 3 23.94 13.17 -2.89
CA MET A 3 23.06 13.92 -1.99
C MET A 3 22.20 14.90 -2.77
N VAL A 4 20.94 15.01 -2.38
CA VAL A 4 19.99 16.01 -2.88
C VAL A 4 19.52 16.91 -1.73
N PRO A 5 19.05 18.14 -2.01
CA PRO A 5 18.60 19.04 -0.96
C PRO A 5 17.39 18.49 -0.21
N LYS A 6 17.45 18.54 1.12
CA LYS A 6 16.34 18.16 2.01
C LYS A 6 15.17 19.12 1.85
N VAL A 7 13.96 18.56 1.65
CA VAL A 7 12.69 19.32 1.56
C VAL A 7 11.71 18.91 2.67
N GLN A 8 10.71 19.73 2.97
CA GLN A 8 9.75 19.50 4.07
C GLN A 8 8.96 18.17 3.96
N SER A 9 9.03 17.49 2.80
CA SER A 9 8.32 16.26 2.48
C SER A 9 9.22 15.06 2.15
N THR A 10 10.47 15.12 2.61
CA THR A 10 11.47 14.04 2.57
C THR A 10 10.96 12.89 3.45
N ALA A 11 10.41 11.86 2.83
CA ALA A 11 9.60 10.85 3.51
C ALA A 11 10.39 9.55 3.63
N ALA A 12 11.19 9.44 4.69
CA ALA A 12 11.51 8.15 5.27
C ALA A 12 12.08 8.24 6.68
N GLY A 13 12.66 9.39 7.08
CA GLY A 13 13.46 9.43 8.30
C GLY A 13 14.57 8.37 8.27
N ILE A 14 14.95 7.89 7.07
CA ILE A 14 16.07 6.98 6.90
C ILE A 14 17.27 7.78 7.38
N HIS A 15 17.77 7.37 8.55
CA HIS A 15 19.01 7.91 9.08
C HIS A 15 20.07 7.67 8.02
N CYS A 16 20.45 8.73 7.33
CA CYS A 16 21.67 8.80 6.57
C CYS A 16 22.74 9.35 7.53
N PRO A 17 23.48 8.46 8.23
CA PRO A 17 24.44 8.89 9.25
C PRO A 17 25.53 9.83 8.70
N ASP A 18 25.77 9.77 7.38
CA ASP A 18 26.78 10.55 6.68
C ASP A 18 26.21 11.71 5.84
N CYS A 19 24.90 12.01 5.93
CA CYS A 19 24.32 13.12 5.19
C CYS A 19 24.54 14.45 5.90
N ASP A 20 24.86 15.47 5.12
CA ASP A 20 24.91 16.86 5.57
C ASP A 20 23.58 17.27 6.22
N ALA A 21 23.60 18.25 7.13
CA ALA A 21 22.39 18.76 7.79
C ALA A 21 21.27 19.20 6.80
N ASN A 22 21.65 19.57 5.57
CA ASN A 22 20.74 20.00 4.49
C ASN A 22 20.65 18.99 3.34
N GLY A 23 21.31 17.84 3.47
CA GLY A 23 21.31 16.76 2.49
C GLY A 23 20.34 15.65 2.87
N THR A 24 19.85 14.94 1.86
CA THR A 24 19.15 13.68 2.00
C THR A 24 19.52 12.78 0.82
N LEU A 25 19.22 11.50 0.94
CA LEU A 25 19.47 10.52 -0.10
C LEU A 25 18.37 10.57 -1.14
N ILE A 26 18.75 10.27 -2.37
CA ILE A 26 17.89 10.39 -3.56
C ILE A 26 16.59 9.57 -3.46
N TYR A 27 16.59 8.53 -2.64
CA TYR A 27 15.43 7.68 -2.39
C TYR A 27 14.42 8.29 -1.41
N ASP A 28 14.76 9.32 -0.63
CA ASP A 28 13.78 9.98 0.25
C ASP A 28 12.81 10.90 -0.53
N HIS A 29 13.01 11.02 -1.84
CA HIS A 29 12.25 11.87 -2.76
C HIS A 29 11.15 11.13 -3.53
N CYS A 30 10.83 9.89 -3.14
CA CYS A 30 9.88 9.01 -3.84
C CYS A 30 8.48 9.61 -4.08
N LYS A 31 8.06 10.59 -3.27
CA LYS A 31 6.70 11.15 -3.32
C LYS A 31 6.59 12.46 -4.12
N ASN A 32 7.44 13.45 -3.84
CA ASN A 32 7.30 14.81 -4.39
C ASN A 32 8.33 15.18 -5.46
N HIS A 33 9.46 14.44 -5.52
CA HIS A 33 10.45 14.60 -6.59
C HIS A 33 10.86 13.23 -7.16
N PRO A 34 9.90 12.39 -7.59
CA PRO A 34 10.18 11.04 -8.07
C PRO A 34 11.05 11.00 -9.32
N SER A 35 11.12 12.11 -10.08
CA SER A 35 12.08 12.28 -11.19
C SER A 35 13.54 12.20 -10.76
N TRP A 36 13.83 12.40 -9.47
CA TRP A 36 15.20 12.27 -8.95
C TRP A 36 15.53 10.82 -8.62
N VAL A 37 14.53 9.98 -8.35
CA VAL A 37 14.77 8.60 -7.88
C VAL A 37 15.48 7.78 -8.97
N ASP A 38 16.65 7.26 -8.61
CA ASP A 38 17.40 6.32 -9.42
C ASP A 38 17.05 4.87 -9.01
N LEU A 39 16.33 4.17 -9.88
CA LEU A 39 15.92 2.80 -9.66
C LEU A 39 17.09 1.80 -9.67
N ASP A 40 18.22 2.11 -10.34
CA ASP A 40 19.42 1.27 -10.29
C ASP A 40 20.10 1.34 -8.92
N VAL A 41 20.10 2.52 -8.29
CA VAL A 41 20.60 2.69 -6.91
C VAL A 41 19.71 1.92 -5.94
N LEU A 42 18.38 2.05 -6.04
CA LEU A 42 17.45 1.29 -5.20
C LEU A 42 17.62 -0.22 -5.38
N ALA A 43 17.81 -0.69 -6.61
CA ALA A 43 18.03 -2.11 -6.89
C ALA A 43 19.30 -2.64 -6.22
N LYS A 44 20.41 -1.87 -6.28
CA LYS A 44 21.66 -2.23 -5.59
C LYS A 44 21.47 -2.32 -4.08
N TYR A 45 20.74 -1.38 -3.48
CA TYR A 45 20.42 -1.43 -2.05
C TYR A 45 19.59 -2.67 -1.71
N ALA A 46 18.53 -2.95 -2.47
CA ALA A 46 17.70 -4.14 -2.23
C ALA A 46 18.48 -5.45 -2.35
N GLU A 47 19.44 -5.53 -3.27
CA GLU A 47 20.29 -6.70 -3.46
C GLU A 47 21.40 -6.87 -2.40
N ALA A 48 21.75 -5.77 -1.71
CA ALA A 48 22.83 -5.76 -0.72
C ALA A 48 22.33 -5.68 0.73
N ALA A 49 21.02 -5.42 0.94
CA ALA A 49 20.44 -5.29 2.26
C ALA A 49 20.54 -6.62 3.02
N ALA A 50 21.18 -6.58 4.20
CA ALA A 50 21.16 -7.69 5.14
C ALA A 50 19.75 -7.86 5.73
N ASP A 51 19.37 -9.09 6.04
CA ASP A 51 18.08 -9.44 6.68
C ASP A 51 16.82 -9.09 5.87
N VAL A 52 16.98 -8.72 4.60
CA VAL A 52 15.90 -8.60 3.62
C VAL A 52 15.99 -9.76 2.64
N ASP A 53 14.84 -10.25 2.25
CA ASP A 53 14.70 -11.40 1.36
C ASP A 53 15.30 -11.13 -0.04
N ASP A 54 15.91 -12.13 -0.68
CA ASP A 54 16.58 -11.95 -1.98
C ASP A 54 15.56 -11.48 -3.03
N PRO A 55 15.71 -10.24 -3.56
CA PRO A 55 14.73 -9.68 -4.47
C PRO A 55 14.62 -10.48 -5.77
N ARG A 56 15.69 -11.16 -6.20
CA ARG A 56 15.69 -11.97 -7.43
C ARG A 56 14.89 -13.26 -7.29
N ILE A 57 14.65 -13.73 -6.06
CA ILE A 57 13.89 -14.96 -5.82
C ILE A 57 12.42 -14.63 -5.56
N HIS A 58 12.15 -13.77 -4.57
CA HIS A 58 10.79 -13.60 -4.07
C HIS A 58 10.04 -12.43 -4.74
N LEU A 59 10.72 -11.35 -5.14
CA LEU A 59 10.06 -10.33 -5.98
C LEU A 59 9.81 -10.85 -7.39
N ALA A 60 10.62 -11.80 -7.88
CA ALA A 60 10.42 -12.39 -9.19
C ALA A 60 9.07 -13.09 -9.37
N ARG A 61 8.46 -13.56 -8.28
CA ARG A 61 7.15 -14.21 -8.25
C ARG A 61 6.05 -13.33 -7.66
N ALA A 62 6.40 -12.17 -7.11
CA ALA A 62 5.44 -11.24 -6.56
C ALA A 62 4.51 -10.69 -7.65
N ARG A 63 3.27 -10.39 -7.26
CA ARG A 63 2.33 -9.66 -8.11
C ARG A 63 2.10 -8.29 -7.50
N VAL A 64 2.23 -7.25 -8.30
CA VAL A 64 2.18 -5.88 -7.85
C VAL A 64 1.09 -5.14 -8.60
N PHE A 65 0.20 -4.51 -7.84
CA PHE A 65 -0.77 -3.55 -8.33
C PHE A 65 -0.34 -2.16 -7.85
N SER A 66 0.00 -1.29 -8.77
CA SER A 66 0.39 0.10 -8.52
C SER A 66 -0.67 1.03 -9.08
N PHE A 67 -1.14 1.97 -8.27
CA PHE A 67 -2.19 2.90 -8.64
C PHE A 67 -1.71 4.34 -8.42
N GLY A 68 -1.54 5.10 -9.51
CA GLY A 68 -1.10 6.49 -9.48
C GLY A 68 -2.04 7.37 -10.29
N PRO A 69 -3.14 7.88 -9.71
CA PRO A 69 -4.17 8.57 -10.48
C PRO A 69 -3.70 9.96 -10.95
N THR A 70 -4.32 10.47 -12.02
CA THR A 70 -3.84 11.66 -12.72
C THR A 70 -3.98 12.97 -11.93
N HIS A 71 -4.76 12.97 -10.85
CA HIS A 71 -5.00 14.14 -10.01
C HIS A 71 -4.47 13.98 -8.57
N ASP A 72 -3.64 12.97 -8.31
CA ASP A 72 -2.89 12.90 -7.07
C ASP A 72 -1.86 14.04 -7.02
N ARG A 73 -1.94 14.87 -5.98
CA ARG A 73 -0.98 15.95 -5.70
C ARG A 73 -0.06 15.63 -4.53
N CYS A 74 -0.34 14.53 -3.84
CA CYS A 74 0.51 13.98 -2.80
C CYS A 74 1.63 13.16 -3.44
N TYR A 75 1.34 12.20 -4.31
CA TYR A 75 2.32 11.38 -5.01
C TYR A 75 2.36 11.82 -6.47
N VAL A 76 3.28 12.73 -6.80
CA VAL A 76 3.35 13.28 -8.15
C VAL A 76 3.92 12.24 -9.14
N PRO A 77 3.61 12.29 -10.44
CA PRO A 77 4.28 11.43 -11.41
C PRO A 77 5.80 11.69 -11.49
N PRO A 78 6.65 10.67 -11.71
CA PRO A 78 6.32 9.25 -11.91
C PRO A 78 6.38 8.38 -10.64
N ALA A 79 5.97 8.85 -9.45
CA ALA A 79 6.15 8.10 -8.18
C ALA A 79 5.66 6.65 -8.23
N MET A 80 4.40 6.43 -8.63
CA MET A 80 3.80 5.09 -8.67
C MET A 80 4.27 4.26 -9.88
N GLU A 81 4.70 4.93 -10.96
CA GLU A 81 5.37 4.29 -12.08
C GLU A 81 6.75 3.76 -11.67
N ASN A 82 7.53 4.53 -10.90
CA ASN A 82 8.81 4.11 -10.35
C ASN A 82 8.67 2.86 -9.46
N VAL A 83 7.61 2.77 -8.65
CA VAL A 83 7.29 1.53 -7.91
C VAL A 83 7.07 0.38 -8.88
N ALA A 84 6.22 0.53 -9.90
CA ALA A 84 5.96 -0.53 -10.87
C ALA A 84 7.24 -0.95 -11.61
N ASN A 85 8.04 0.01 -12.06
CA ASN A 85 9.30 -0.20 -12.75
C ASN A 85 10.35 -0.87 -11.87
N PHE A 86 10.39 -0.57 -10.56
CA PHE A 86 11.26 -1.27 -9.63
C PHE A 86 10.96 -2.77 -9.58
N TYR A 87 9.68 -3.16 -9.38
CA TYR A 87 9.30 -4.57 -9.34
C TYR A 87 9.42 -5.26 -10.71
N LEU A 88 9.21 -4.53 -11.81
CA LEU A 88 9.36 -5.04 -13.16
C LEU A 88 10.78 -5.55 -13.46
N ARG A 89 11.80 -5.00 -12.79
CA ARG A 89 13.20 -5.46 -12.91
C ARG A 89 13.39 -6.91 -12.49
N TYR A 90 12.60 -7.37 -11.52
CA TYR A 90 12.72 -8.71 -10.94
C TYR A 90 11.66 -9.67 -11.48
N ALA A 91 10.50 -9.16 -11.90
CA ALA A 91 9.37 -9.96 -12.32
C ALA A 91 9.73 -10.96 -13.43
N THR A 92 9.41 -12.25 -13.22
CA THR A 92 9.60 -13.28 -14.26
C THR A 92 8.67 -13.06 -15.47
N ASN A 93 7.50 -12.44 -15.24
CA ASN A 93 6.52 -12.12 -16.26
C ASN A 93 5.96 -10.70 -16.02
N LYS A 94 5.98 -9.88 -17.07
CA LYS A 94 5.43 -8.51 -17.02
C LYS A 94 3.98 -8.46 -16.56
N SER A 95 3.17 -9.49 -16.81
CA SER A 95 1.77 -9.54 -16.36
C SER A 95 1.62 -9.63 -14.84
N GLN A 96 2.71 -9.84 -14.09
CA GLN A 96 2.71 -9.77 -12.63
C GLN A 96 2.62 -8.32 -12.13
N ILE A 97 3.01 -7.35 -12.96
CA ILE A 97 3.00 -5.94 -12.61
C ILE A 97 1.84 -5.27 -13.34
N LYS A 98 1.00 -4.58 -12.59
CA LYS A 98 -0.11 -3.80 -13.13
C LYS A 98 -0.01 -2.38 -12.60
N LEU A 99 0.20 -1.44 -13.52
CA LEU A 99 0.15 -0.01 -13.26
C LEU A 99 -1.17 0.54 -13.78
N VAL A 100 -1.88 1.29 -12.95
CA VAL A 100 -3.07 2.06 -13.33
C VAL A 100 -2.78 3.53 -13.07
N GLU A 101 -2.70 4.31 -14.14
CA GLU A 101 -2.28 5.72 -14.08
C GLU A 101 -3.21 6.68 -14.85
N ASN A 102 -4.29 6.16 -15.40
CA ASN A 102 -5.20 6.91 -16.28
C ASN A 102 -6.53 7.29 -15.61
N GLN A 103 -6.69 7.02 -14.32
CA GLN A 103 -7.91 7.32 -13.58
C GLN A 103 -7.84 8.72 -12.94
N PRO A 104 -8.85 9.60 -13.12
CA PRO A 104 -8.82 10.98 -12.62
C PRO A 104 -9.29 11.09 -11.16
N PHE A 105 -8.65 10.35 -10.26
CA PHE A 105 -8.87 10.48 -8.82
C PHE A 105 -7.85 11.44 -8.17
N PRO A 106 -8.23 12.13 -7.08
CA PRO A 106 -7.27 12.78 -6.20
C PRO A 106 -6.49 11.75 -5.36
N HIS A 107 -5.72 12.22 -4.37
CA HIS A 107 -5.11 11.35 -3.37
C HIS A 107 -6.18 10.70 -2.46
N THR A 108 -6.66 9.53 -2.87
CA THR A 108 -7.70 8.78 -2.16
C THR A 108 -7.67 7.31 -2.57
N LEU A 109 -8.29 6.44 -1.75
CA LEU A 109 -8.58 5.08 -2.19
C LEU A 109 -9.84 5.11 -3.09
N PRO A 110 -9.74 4.70 -4.37
CA PRO A 110 -10.89 4.73 -5.25
C PRO A 110 -11.74 3.46 -5.03
N THR A 111 -12.95 3.68 -4.54
CA THR A 111 -14.01 2.65 -4.43
C THR A 111 -15.12 2.98 -5.42
N ASN A 112 -16.09 2.06 -5.60
CA ASN A 112 -17.21 2.28 -6.52
C ASN A 112 -17.95 3.61 -6.28
N SER A 113 -18.06 4.03 -5.01
CA SER A 113 -18.73 5.28 -4.62
C SER A 113 -17.81 6.51 -4.61
N THR A 114 -16.50 6.34 -4.78
CA THR A 114 -15.56 7.47 -4.82
C THR A 114 -15.78 8.25 -6.14
N PRO A 115 -16.08 9.56 -6.10
CA PRO A 115 -16.22 10.37 -7.31
C PRO A 115 -14.84 10.70 -7.90
N TYR A 116 -14.81 10.96 -9.21
CA TYR A 116 -13.62 11.55 -9.84
C TYR A 116 -13.36 12.97 -9.31
N PHE A 117 -12.11 13.42 -9.47
CA PHE A 117 -11.69 14.77 -9.12
C PHE A 117 -12.61 15.83 -9.76
N ASN A 118 -12.99 16.85 -8.98
CA ASN A 118 -13.93 17.91 -9.37
C ASN A 118 -15.32 17.44 -9.85
N ASN A 119 -15.70 16.17 -9.64
CA ASN A 119 -17.02 15.65 -9.95
C ASN A 119 -17.88 15.47 -8.69
N VAL A 120 -17.93 16.53 -7.87
CA VAL A 120 -18.59 16.52 -6.55
C VAL A 120 -20.12 16.37 -6.62
N SER A 121 -20.73 16.60 -7.79
CA SER A 121 -22.16 16.39 -8.01
C SER A 121 -22.53 14.94 -8.34
N ASN A 122 -21.55 14.07 -8.56
CA ASN A 122 -21.80 12.65 -8.81
C ASN A 122 -21.87 11.86 -7.50
N PHE A 123 -23.07 11.79 -6.94
CA PHE A 123 -23.37 11.00 -5.73
C PHE A 123 -23.31 9.48 -5.95
N THR A 124 -23.26 9.02 -7.20
CA THR A 124 -23.18 7.59 -7.52
C THR A 124 -21.75 7.06 -7.60
N GLY A 125 -20.75 7.95 -7.50
CA GLY A 125 -19.35 7.59 -7.62
C GLY A 125 -18.90 7.33 -9.07
N ALA A 126 -17.61 7.08 -9.24
CA ALA A 126 -17.01 6.78 -10.54
C ALA A 126 -17.20 5.30 -10.98
N GLY A 127 -17.73 4.44 -10.11
CA GLY A 127 -17.88 3.01 -10.39
C GLY A 127 -16.57 2.26 -10.55
N TYR A 128 -15.47 2.79 -9.99
CA TYR A 128 -14.16 2.17 -10.04
C TYR A 128 -13.86 1.40 -8.75
N ASP A 129 -13.78 0.08 -8.85
CA ASP A 129 -13.51 -0.82 -7.74
C ASP A 129 -11.99 -1.07 -7.59
N GLY A 130 -11.29 -0.10 -7.01
CA GLY A 130 -9.84 -0.19 -6.79
C GLY A 130 -9.41 -1.40 -5.94
N PRO A 131 -10.00 -1.62 -4.75
CA PRO A 131 -9.68 -2.78 -3.92
C PRO A 131 -9.93 -4.11 -4.63
N GLY A 132 -11.06 -4.28 -5.33
CA GLY A 132 -11.36 -5.50 -6.06
C GLY A 132 -10.43 -5.72 -7.26
N GLU A 133 -10.08 -4.66 -7.99
CA GLU A 133 -9.10 -4.72 -9.08
C GLU A 133 -7.70 -5.10 -8.57
N CYS A 134 -7.28 -4.52 -7.44
CA CYS A 134 -6.04 -4.86 -6.75
C CYS A 134 -6.04 -6.34 -6.31
N LEU A 135 -7.03 -6.77 -5.54
CA LEU A 135 -7.14 -8.13 -5.02
C LEU A 135 -7.19 -9.17 -6.14
N LYS A 136 -7.97 -8.90 -7.19
CA LYS A 136 -8.05 -9.78 -8.37
C LYS A 136 -6.70 -9.92 -9.07
N HIS A 137 -5.89 -8.86 -9.07
CA HIS A 137 -4.55 -8.90 -9.63
C HIS A 137 -3.61 -9.73 -8.76
N VAL A 138 -3.52 -9.41 -7.47
CA VAL A 138 -2.53 -10.00 -6.55
C VAL A 138 -2.84 -11.44 -6.14
N LEU A 139 -4.12 -11.81 -5.96
CA LEU A 139 -4.53 -13.17 -5.58
C LEU A 139 -4.64 -14.14 -6.77
N GLY A 140 -4.60 -13.63 -8.01
CA GLY A 140 -4.62 -14.44 -9.21
C GLY A 140 -6.01 -14.83 -9.71
N LYS A 141 -6.09 -15.13 -11.02
CA LYS A 141 -7.33 -15.44 -11.73
C LYS A 141 -7.77 -16.87 -11.41
N GLY A 142 -8.88 -17.01 -10.71
CA GLY A 142 -9.50 -18.33 -10.49
C GLY A 142 -10.90 -18.24 -9.88
N LYS A 143 -11.15 -17.19 -9.11
CA LYS A 143 -12.49 -16.89 -8.59
C LYS A 143 -12.82 -15.43 -8.82
N ARG A 144 -14.08 -15.17 -9.16
CA ARG A 144 -14.61 -13.83 -9.17
C ARG A 144 -14.70 -13.38 -7.71
N LEU A 145 -13.98 -12.31 -7.38
CA LEU A 145 -14.05 -11.68 -6.08
C LEU A 145 -15.23 -10.70 -6.07
N TRP A 146 -15.89 -10.59 -4.92
CA TRP A 146 -17.01 -9.69 -4.71
C TRP A 146 -16.87 -8.98 -3.37
N ALA A 147 -17.23 -7.70 -3.33
CA ALA A 147 -17.38 -6.98 -2.07
C ALA A 147 -18.74 -7.31 -1.44
N SER A 148 -18.76 -7.54 -0.13
CA SER A 148 -19.98 -7.55 0.67
C SER A 148 -20.47 -6.14 0.97
N GLN A 149 -21.56 -6.03 1.73
CA GLN A 149 -21.83 -4.82 2.52
C GLN A 149 -20.71 -4.57 3.55
N LEU A 150 -20.67 -3.38 4.14
CA LEU A 150 -19.69 -3.08 5.20
C LEU A 150 -19.71 -4.18 6.27
N PRO A 151 -18.54 -4.71 6.67
CA PRO A 151 -18.49 -5.80 7.64
C PRO A 151 -19.02 -5.37 9.01
N ASP A 152 -19.56 -6.33 9.76
CA ASP A 152 -19.99 -6.10 11.14
C ASP A 152 -18.79 -5.63 11.99
N PRO A 153 -18.90 -4.49 12.71
CA PRO A 153 -17.87 -4.02 13.62
C PRO A 153 -17.41 -5.08 14.65
N LEU A 154 -18.26 -6.06 14.99
CA LEU A 154 -17.95 -7.14 15.92
C LEU A 154 -16.93 -8.16 15.40
N LEU A 155 -16.65 -8.16 14.10
CA LEU A 155 -15.64 -9.02 13.46
C LEU A 155 -14.22 -8.42 13.49
N TRP A 156 -14.07 -7.26 14.13
CA TRP A 156 -12.80 -6.57 14.28
C TRP A 156 -12.28 -6.72 15.70
N TYR A 157 -11.07 -7.25 15.79
CA TYR A 157 -10.37 -7.49 17.04
C TYR A 157 -9.22 -6.51 17.19
N ARG A 158 -9.15 -5.82 18.32
CA ARG A 158 -7.96 -5.07 18.67
C ARG A 158 -6.95 -6.02 19.29
N VAL A 159 -5.74 -6.05 18.74
CA VAL A 159 -4.66 -6.91 19.19
C VAL A 159 -3.49 -6.08 19.71
N ASP A 160 -2.86 -6.53 20.79
CA ASP A 160 -1.60 -6.00 21.30
C ASP A 160 -0.46 -6.58 20.46
N VAL A 161 0.36 -5.72 19.87
CA VAL A 161 1.51 -6.09 19.04
C VAL A 161 2.81 -5.51 19.61
N SER A 162 2.80 -5.08 20.87
CA SER A 162 3.96 -4.48 21.55
C SER A 162 5.20 -5.37 21.54
N GLU A 163 5.04 -6.69 21.49
CA GLU A 163 6.17 -7.63 21.38
C GLU A 163 6.99 -7.46 20.09
N PHE A 164 6.37 -6.94 19.02
CA PHE A 164 7.01 -6.67 17.73
C PHE A 164 7.49 -5.22 17.59
N VAL A 165 7.03 -4.32 18.46
CA VAL A 165 7.36 -2.89 18.41
C VAL A 165 8.37 -2.58 19.53
N LYS A 166 9.64 -2.90 19.27
CA LYS A 166 10.73 -2.66 20.22
C LYS A 166 11.12 -1.18 20.31
N ASP A 167 10.87 -0.40 19.26
CA ASP A 167 11.16 1.02 19.18
C ASP A 167 9.89 1.79 18.80
N LEU A 168 9.36 2.59 19.72
CA LEU A 168 8.18 3.43 19.48
C LEU A 168 8.53 4.66 18.62
N GLY A 169 9.82 4.96 18.41
CA GLY A 169 10.31 6.02 17.55
C GLY A 169 10.21 5.72 16.05
N VAL A 170 9.98 4.46 15.65
CA VAL A 170 9.88 4.07 14.23
C VAL A 170 8.48 4.23 13.61
N GLY A 171 7.55 4.86 14.34
CA GLY A 171 6.22 5.22 13.80
C GLY A 171 5.22 4.06 13.73
N MET A 172 5.48 2.95 14.43
CA MET A 172 4.51 1.85 14.60
C MET A 172 3.85 1.91 15.97
N ARG A 173 2.53 1.71 16.03
CA ARG A 173 1.78 1.62 17.30
C ARG A 173 1.90 0.22 17.92
N PRO A 174 1.87 0.09 19.25
CA PRO A 174 1.88 -1.22 19.93
C PRO A 174 0.52 -1.95 19.87
N SER A 175 -0.42 -1.50 19.04
CA SER A 175 -1.70 -2.18 18.82
C SER A 175 -2.11 -2.12 17.35
N ALA A 176 -2.86 -3.12 16.90
CA ALA A 176 -3.40 -3.21 15.56
C ALA A 176 -4.87 -3.66 15.57
N TRP A 177 -5.57 -3.45 14.46
CA TRP A 177 -6.89 -4.03 14.21
C TRP A 177 -6.75 -5.25 13.30
N LEU A 178 -7.42 -6.32 13.67
CA LEU A 178 -7.48 -7.57 12.93
C LEU A 178 -8.93 -7.88 12.60
N PHE A 179 -9.27 -7.87 11.32
CA PHE A 179 -10.56 -8.35 10.84
C PHE A 179 -10.48 -9.86 10.60
N ILE A 180 -11.38 -10.64 11.21
CA ILE A 180 -11.48 -12.08 10.97
C ILE A 180 -12.91 -12.41 10.52
N PRO A 181 -13.12 -12.83 9.27
CA PRO A 181 -14.44 -13.25 8.82
C PRO A 181 -14.81 -14.60 9.45
N PRO A 182 -16.11 -14.91 9.64
CA PRO A 182 -16.55 -16.17 10.28
C PRO A 182 -15.98 -17.43 9.61
N SER A 183 -15.79 -17.40 8.29
CA SER A 183 -15.18 -18.50 7.52
C SER A 183 -13.73 -18.82 7.94
N CYS A 184 -13.01 -17.83 8.47
CA CYS A 184 -11.63 -17.97 8.94
C CYS A 184 -11.54 -18.25 10.45
N GLU A 185 -12.61 -18.02 11.23
CA GLU A 185 -12.64 -18.31 12.68
C GLU A 185 -12.83 -19.80 12.99
N GLU A 186 -13.48 -20.58 12.12
CA GLU A 186 -13.82 -21.97 12.40
C GLU A 186 -12.59 -22.91 12.44
N GLY A 187 -11.80 -22.85 13.52
CA GLY A 187 -10.84 -23.87 13.94
C GLY A 187 -9.82 -24.31 12.89
N GLY A 188 -9.50 -23.45 11.92
CA GLY A 188 -8.58 -23.78 10.81
C GLY A 188 -9.15 -24.73 9.75
N LYS A 189 -10.48 -24.93 9.69
CA LYS A 189 -11.12 -25.80 8.67
C LYS A 189 -10.99 -25.24 7.25
N VAL A 190 -10.80 -23.93 7.11
CA VAL A 190 -10.60 -23.25 5.83
C VAL A 190 -9.24 -22.54 5.84
N ALA A 191 -8.43 -22.76 4.81
CA ALA A 191 -7.18 -22.05 4.64
C ALA A 191 -7.45 -20.63 4.13
N CYS A 192 -7.23 -19.62 4.98
CA CYS A 192 -7.42 -18.22 4.63
C CYS A 192 -6.14 -17.54 4.13
N LYS A 193 -6.31 -16.43 3.42
CA LYS A 193 -5.21 -15.52 3.05
C LYS A 193 -5.13 -14.39 4.07
N LEU A 194 -3.93 -13.91 4.34
CA LEU A 194 -3.70 -12.73 5.15
C LEU A 194 -3.43 -11.53 4.23
N LEU A 195 -4.15 -10.43 4.47
CA LEU A 195 -3.90 -9.12 3.88
C LEU A 195 -3.44 -8.19 4.99
N ILE A 196 -2.30 -7.53 4.78
CA ILE A 196 -1.77 -6.53 5.69
C ILE A 196 -1.97 -5.17 5.04
N LEU A 197 -2.66 -4.27 5.75
CA LEU A 197 -2.94 -2.91 5.29
C LEU A 197 -2.25 -1.92 6.24
N PRO A 198 -1.11 -1.32 5.83
CA PRO A 198 -0.56 -0.19 6.55
C PRO A 198 -1.56 0.97 6.49
N CYS A 199 -1.88 1.55 7.65
CA CYS A 199 -2.90 2.59 7.71
C CYS A 199 -2.42 3.93 7.13
N SER A 200 -3.37 4.83 6.87
CA SER A 200 -3.11 6.19 6.40
C SER A 200 -2.45 7.08 7.48
N CYS A 201 -1.80 8.17 7.05
CA CYS A 201 -1.03 9.07 7.91
C CYS A 201 -1.82 9.71 9.08
N ASP A 202 -3.15 9.78 8.99
CA ASP A 202 -4.00 10.50 9.96
C ASP A 202 -5.04 9.60 10.65
N ALA A 203 -4.86 8.27 10.62
CA ALA A 203 -5.87 7.39 11.17
C ALA A 203 -5.89 7.42 12.70
N GLU A 204 -7.03 7.84 13.26
CA GLU A 204 -7.39 7.66 14.68
C GLU A 204 -7.69 6.18 14.95
N LEU A 205 -6.63 5.37 14.95
CA LEU A 205 -6.74 3.90 15.06
C LEU A 205 -7.12 3.40 16.45
N ASP A 206 -7.17 4.25 17.47
CA ASP A 206 -7.26 3.78 18.86
C ASP A 206 -8.67 3.73 19.44
N VAL A 207 -9.67 4.28 18.76
CA VAL A 207 -11.00 4.50 19.38
C VAL A 207 -12.06 3.53 18.86
N ALA A 208 -12.06 3.22 17.56
CA ALA A 208 -13.10 2.41 16.94
C ALA A 208 -12.56 1.46 15.87
N PRO A 209 -13.24 0.33 15.62
CA PRO A 209 -12.93 -0.53 14.48
C PRO A 209 -12.92 0.25 13.15
N PRO A 210 -11.96 -0.01 12.24
CA PRO A 210 -11.84 0.73 10.99
C PRO A 210 -12.78 0.15 9.92
N VAL A 211 -14.09 0.24 10.18
CA VAL A 211 -15.15 -0.31 9.31
C VAL A 211 -15.28 0.46 8.00
N VAL A 212 -14.76 1.69 7.93
CA VAL A 212 -14.78 2.57 6.74
C VAL A 212 -13.36 2.84 6.23
N GLY A 213 -13.25 3.55 5.11
CA GLY A 213 -11.96 3.87 4.51
C GLY A 213 -11.31 2.64 3.88
N SER A 214 -9.98 2.58 3.91
CA SER A 214 -9.23 1.51 3.25
C SER A 214 -9.46 0.15 3.87
N ASP A 215 -9.32 0.05 5.19
CA ASP A 215 -9.48 -1.20 5.94
C ASP A 215 -10.88 -1.80 5.72
N GLY A 216 -11.91 -0.98 5.87
CA GLY A 216 -13.29 -1.37 5.58
C GLY A 216 -13.52 -1.85 4.14
N ALA A 217 -13.00 -1.11 3.15
CA ALA A 217 -13.20 -1.44 1.74
C ALA A 217 -12.55 -2.78 1.35
N PHE A 218 -11.36 -3.09 1.90
CA PHE A 218 -10.73 -4.39 1.69
C PHE A 218 -11.39 -5.50 2.53
N ALA A 219 -11.86 -5.20 3.74
CA ALA A 219 -12.55 -6.17 4.60
C ALA A 219 -13.89 -6.63 3.99
N GLN A 220 -14.56 -5.80 3.18
CA GLN A 220 -15.72 -6.24 2.39
C GLN A 220 -15.41 -7.43 1.46
N TYR A 221 -14.17 -7.54 0.98
CA TYR A 221 -13.74 -8.72 0.21
C TYR A 221 -13.42 -9.90 1.12
N GLY A 222 -12.74 -9.68 2.24
CA GLY A 222 -12.45 -10.74 3.20
C GLY A 222 -13.71 -11.39 3.78
N ALA A 223 -14.80 -10.63 3.93
CA ALA A 223 -16.06 -11.12 4.51
C ALA A 223 -16.75 -12.23 3.70
N VAL A 224 -16.52 -12.32 2.37
CA VAL A 224 -17.30 -13.19 1.48
C VAL A 224 -16.48 -14.02 0.47
N ASN A 225 -15.15 -13.95 0.49
CA ASN A 225 -14.28 -14.70 -0.43
C ASN A 225 -13.30 -15.62 0.30
#